data_AF-A0A9W6WYX8-F1
#
_entry.id   AF-A0A9W6WYX8-F1
#
_cell.length_a   1.000
_cell.length_b   1.000
_cell.length_c   1.000
_cell.angle_alpha   90.00
_cell.angle_beta   90.00
_cell.angle_gamma   90.00
#
_symmetry.space_group_name_H-M   'P 1'
#
loop_
_entity.id
_entity.type
_entity.pdbx_description
1 polymer ?
#
loop_
_entity_poly.entity_id
_entity_poly.type
_entity_poly.pdbx_seq_one_letter_code
_entity_poly.pdbx_strand_id
1 'polypeptide(L)'
;MYEQQLRANDQKQKANPPRFYGRQNEDLELWLFHIEEHFAVYADLREGDDSRIVDMVVPVLGTDVMSWYREFKTALGDTPRTWPLFKQQIRARFRDSDFEFKLLAKMYELQPTGTQQEHTTKFMQLMSQSSVKCSRSSSAGSTSKT
;
A
#
# COMPACT_ATOMS: atom_id res chain seq x y z
N MET A 1 -8.51 22.24 -15.55
CA MET A 1 -8.54 20.85 -15.02
C MET A 1 -7.18 20.17 -15.14
N TYR A 2 -6.63 19.96 -16.35
CA TYR A 2 -5.33 19.29 -16.54
C TYR A 2 -4.14 20.02 -15.87
N GLU A 3 -4.06 21.34 -16.01
CA GLU A 3 -3.01 22.15 -15.38
C GLU A 3 -3.10 22.21 -13.85
N GLN A 4 -4.31 22.08 -13.29
CA GLN A 4 -4.53 22.01 -11.84
C GLN A 4 -4.06 20.67 -11.26
N GLN A 5 -4.30 19.58 -11.98
CA GLN A 5 -3.79 18.25 -11.61
C GLN A 5 -2.25 18.20 -11.67
N LEU A 6 -1.63 18.79 -12.69
CA LEU A 6 -0.18 18.87 -12.79
C LEU A 6 0.42 19.70 -11.65
N ARG A 7 -0.16 20.87 -11.32
CA ARG A 7 0.29 21.68 -10.18
C ARG A 7 0.11 20.98 -8.83
N ALA A 8 -0.98 20.23 -8.66
CA ALA A 8 -1.22 19.45 -7.44
C ALA A 8 -0.23 18.28 -7.31
N ASN A 9 0.10 17.61 -8.41
CA ASN A 9 1.14 16.56 -8.42
C ASN A 9 2.53 17.15 -8.13
N ASP A 10 2.89 18.28 -8.73
CA ASP A 10 4.15 18.97 -8.46
C ASP A 10 4.27 19.40 -6.99
N GLN A 11 3.17 19.89 -6.39
CA GLN A 11 3.14 20.26 -4.97
C GLN A 11 3.22 19.03 -4.06
N LYS A 12 2.56 17.92 -4.40
CA LYS A 12 2.66 16.64 -3.66
C LYS A 12 4.06 16.03 -3.73
N GLN A 13 4.77 16.20 -4.85
CA GLN A 13 6.16 15.79 -4.98
C GLN A 13 7.15 16.70 -4.24
N LYS A 14 6.83 17.99 -4.11
CA LYS A 14 7.61 18.93 -3.29
C LYS A 14 7.40 18.75 -1.78
N ALA A 15 6.28 18.16 -1.37
CA ALA A 15 6.04 17.82 0.03
C ALA A 15 6.93 16.63 0.43
N ASN A 16 7.57 16.70 1.60
CA ASN A 16 8.36 15.58 2.10
C ASN A 16 7.47 14.34 2.26
N PRO A 17 7.91 13.14 1.81
CA PRO A 17 7.13 11.93 1.99
C PRO A 17 6.95 11.65 3.49
N PRO A 18 5.81 11.06 3.90
CA PRO A 18 5.61 10.69 5.30
C PRO A 18 6.68 9.69 5.74
N ARG A 19 7.23 9.88 6.95
CA ARG A 19 8.13 8.89 7.56
C ARG A 19 7.33 7.78 8.22
N PHE A 20 7.86 6.56 8.18
CA PHE A 20 7.28 5.41 8.88
C PHE A 20 8.21 4.91 9.97
N TYR A 21 7.76 4.95 11.22
CA TYR A 21 8.57 4.54 12.38
C TYR A 21 8.39 3.08 12.78
N GLY A 22 7.42 2.37 12.21
CA GLY A 22 7.17 0.95 12.52
C GLY A 22 6.43 0.75 13.85
N ARG A 23 5.73 1.79 14.34
CA ARG A 23 4.94 1.72 15.58
C ARG A 23 3.60 1.04 15.32
N GLN A 24 3.05 0.39 16.33
CA GLN A 24 1.75 -0.32 16.25
C GLN A 24 0.55 0.59 15.94
N ASN A 25 0.67 1.89 16.17
CA ASN A 25 -0.38 2.86 15.85
C ASN A 25 -0.23 3.49 14.46
N GLU A 26 0.81 3.13 13.71
CA GLU A 26 1.01 3.57 12.33
C GLU A 26 0.39 2.57 11.35
N ASP A 27 -0.29 3.08 10.34
CA ASP A 27 -0.88 2.26 9.29
C ASP A 27 0.13 2.04 8.15
N LEU A 28 0.71 0.83 8.11
CA LEU A 28 1.69 0.44 7.10
C LEU A 28 1.12 0.48 5.68
N GLU A 29 -0.12 0.06 5.47
CA GLU A 29 -0.71 0.02 4.13
C GLU A 29 -1.02 1.42 3.63
N LEU A 30 -1.50 2.30 4.52
CA LEU A 30 -1.68 3.71 4.19
C LEU A 30 -0.34 4.41 3.91
N TRP A 31 0.71 4.08 4.66
CA TRP A 31 2.04 4.60 4.38
C TRP A 31 2.57 4.12 3.02
N LEU A 32 2.46 2.83 2.72
CA LEU A 32 2.84 2.28 1.42
C LEU A 32 2.09 2.95 0.27
N PHE A 33 0.79 3.20 0.43
CA PHE A 33 -0.01 3.93 -0.54
C PHE A 33 0.52 5.35 -0.80
N HIS A 34 0.78 6.12 0.26
CA HIS A 34 1.33 7.47 0.12
C HIS A 34 2.72 7.49 -0.52
N ILE A 35 3.57 6.50 -0.23
CA ILE A 35 4.88 6.35 -0.86
C ILE A 35 4.74 6.04 -2.35
N GLU A 36 3.85 5.11 -2.72
CA GLU A 36 3.60 4.80 -4.13
C GLU A 36 3.01 5.99 -4.89
N GLU A 37 2.13 6.76 -4.26
CA GLU A 37 1.57 8.00 -4.83
C GLU A 37 2.65 9.07 -5.00
N HIS A 38 3.51 9.27 -3.99
CA HIS A 38 4.57 10.27 -4.03
C HIS A 38 5.61 9.95 -5.13
N PHE A 39 5.95 8.67 -5.31
CA PHE A 39 6.88 8.20 -6.34
C PHE A 39 6.18 7.72 -7.61
N ALA A 40 4.95 8.16 -7.89
CA ALA A 40 4.18 7.70 -9.05
C ALA A 40 4.87 7.97 -10.40
N VAL A 41 5.66 9.04 -10.51
CA VAL A 41 6.44 9.36 -11.72
C VAL A 41 7.59 8.37 -11.96
N TYR A 42 7.96 7.59 -10.94
CA TYR A 42 8.98 6.55 -11.02
C TYR A 42 8.35 5.15 -11.14
N ALA A 43 7.17 5.04 -11.77
CA ALA A 43 6.49 3.76 -11.99
C ALA A 43 7.40 2.73 -12.69
N ASP A 44 8.15 3.15 -13.70
CA ASP A 44 9.10 2.27 -14.41
C ASP A 44 10.20 1.71 -13.49
N LEU A 45 10.64 2.49 -12.49
CA LEU A 45 11.61 2.02 -11.49
C LEU A 45 10.99 1.06 -10.47
N ARG A 46 9.68 1.18 -10.21
CA ARG A 46 8.94 0.27 -9.33
C ARG A 46 8.68 -1.09 -9.98
N GLU A 47 8.50 -1.10 -11.29
CA GLU A 47 8.30 -2.32 -12.08
C GLU A 47 9.62 -2.97 -12.51
N GLY A 48 10.73 -2.25 -12.40
CA GLY A 48 12.07 -2.76 -12.69
C GLY A 48 12.65 -3.68 -11.60
N ASP A 49 13.63 -4.49 -12.00
CA ASP A 49 14.34 -5.44 -11.15
C ASP A 49 15.57 -4.83 -10.45
N ASP A 50 15.49 -3.57 -10.03
CA ASP A 50 16.60 -2.81 -9.44
C ASP A 50 16.22 -2.24 -8.05
N SER A 51 17.25 -1.88 -7.28
CA SER A 51 17.18 -1.28 -5.94
C SER A 51 16.90 0.22 -5.95
N ARG A 52 17.03 0.92 -7.09
CA ARG A 52 16.94 2.40 -7.16
C ARG A 52 15.73 2.99 -6.45
N ILE A 53 14.55 2.41 -6.64
CA ILE A 53 13.33 2.87 -5.98
C ILE A 53 13.38 2.67 -4.46
N VAL A 54 13.92 1.54 -4.00
CA VAL A 54 14.10 1.27 -2.57
C VAL A 54 15.12 2.23 -1.97
N ASP A 55 16.22 2.51 -2.68
CA ASP A 55 17.22 3.48 -2.26
C ASP A 55 16.65 4.90 -2.12
N MET A 56 15.64 5.26 -2.92
CA MET A 56 14.89 6.52 -2.78
C MET A 56 13.93 6.54 -1.58
N VAL A 57 13.43 5.37 -1.15
CA VAL A 57 12.52 5.23 0.00
C VAL A 57 13.27 5.14 1.33
N VAL A 58 14.51 4.63 1.33
CA VAL A 58 15.34 4.49 2.54
C VAL A 58 15.41 5.77 3.40
N PRO A 59 15.60 6.99 2.83
CA PRO A 59 15.67 8.22 3.62
C PRO A 59 14.41 8.55 4.42
N VAL A 60 13.25 7.99 4.07
CA VAL A 60 11.98 8.21 4.79
C VAL A 60 11.62 7.10 5.77
N LEU A 61 12.48 6.12 5.94
CA LEU A 61 12.32 5.14 7.02
C LEU A 61 12.70 5.78 8.36
N GLY A 62 11.91 5.49 9.39
CA GLY A 62 12.20 5.83 10.78
C GLY A 62 13.21 4.87 11.41
N THR A 63 13.64 5.16 12.63
CA THR A 63 14.78 4.49 13.29
C THR A 63 14.62 2.97 13.41
N ASP A 64 13.45 2.48 13.83
CA ASP A 64 13.23 1.05 14.04
C ASP A 64 13.17 0.29 12.70
N VAL A 65 12.50 0.88 11.71
CA VAL A 65 12.41 0.34 10.35
C VAL A 65 13.78 0.37 9.66
N MET A 66 14.60 1.39 9.90
CA MET A 66 15.98 1.47 9.41
C MET A 66 16.87 0.38 10.00
N SER A 67 16.67 0.05 11.28
CA SER A 67 17.42 -1.02 11.95
C SER A 67 17.10 -2.36 11.31
N TRP A 68 15.80 -2.65 11.11
CA TRP A 68 15.35 -3.81 10.35
C TRP A 68 15.85 -3.81 8.90
N TYR A 69 15.82 -2.66 8.20
CA TYR A 69 16.26 -2.58 6.80
C TYR A 69 17.74 -2.96 6.65
N ARG A 70 18.59 -2.64 7.62
CA ARG A 70 20.00 -3.06 7.62
C ARG A 70 20.13 -4.58 7.70
N GLU A 71 19.38 -5.22 8.59
CA GLU A 71 19.34 -6.68 8.71
C GLU A 71 18.81 -7.34 7.44
N PHE A 72 17.71 -6.82 6.89
CA PHE A 72 17.14 -7.25 5.62
C PHE A 72 18.15 -7.12 4.47
N LYS A 73 18.84 -5.99 4.36
CA LYS A 73 19.87 -5.75 3.35
C LYS A 73 21.03 -6.73 3.48
N THR A 74 21.48 -7.01 4.70
CA THR A 74 22.53 -8.00 4.96
C THR A 74 22.09 -9.41 4.60
N ALA A 75 20.87 -9.80 4.94
CA ALA A 75 20.32 -11.13 4.64
C ALA A 75 20.14 -11.37 3.13
N LEU A 76 19.83 -10.31 2.37
CA LEU A 76 19.58 -10.38 0.93
C LEU A 76 20.88 -10.40 0.08
N GLY A 77 21.99 -9.92 0.65
CA GLY A 77 23.29 -9.86 0.00
C GLY A 77 23.29 -8.97 -1.25
N ASP A 78 23.80 -9.51 -2.36
CA ASP A 78 23.91 -8.80 -3.64
C ASP A 78 22.61 -8.83 -4.46
N THR A 79 21.57 -9.52 -3.98
CA THR A 79 20.29 -9.58 -4.70
C THR A 79 19.63 -8.19 -4.73
N PRO A 80 19.12 -7.74 -5.89
CA PRO A 80 18.44 -6.46 -5.98
C PRO A 80 17.25 -6.36 -5.03
N ARG A 81 17.16 -5.21 -4.34
CA ARG A 81 16.03 -4.88 -3.46
C ARG A 81 14.89 -4.31 -4.31
N THR A 82 14.23 -5.18 -5.07
CA THR A 82 13.09 -4.74 -5.91
C THR A 82 11.95 -4.22 -5.05
N TRP A 83 11.14 -3.32 -5.61
CA TRP A 83 9.99 -2.76 -4.90
C TRP A 83 8.99 -3.83 -4.40
N PRO A 84 8.62 -4.86 -5.20
CA PRO A 84 7.74 -5.93 -4.73
C PRO A 84 8.33 -6.70 -3.54
N LEU A 85 9.63 -7.02 -3.58
CA LEU A 85 10.31 -7.73 -2.50
C LEU A 85 10.35 -6.90 -1.22
N PHE A 86 10.67 -5.62 -1.32
CA PHE A 86 10.66 -4.71 -0.18
C PHE A 86 9.27 -4.64 0.47
N LYS A 87 8.20 -4.45 -0.33
CA LYS A 87 6.82 -4.43 0.18
C LYS A 87 6.42 -5.73 0.86
N GLN A 88 6.83 -6.87 0.33
CA GLN A 88 6.56 -8.17 0.94
C GLN A 88 7.24 -8.28 2.32
N GLN A 89 8.52 -7.91 2.41
CA GLN A 89 9.31 -8.08 3.63
C GLN A 89 8.92 -7.09 4.72
N ILE A 90 8.64 -5.82 4.37
CA ILE A 90 8.19 -4.83 5.35
C ILE A 90 6.81 -5.18 5.92
N ARG A 91 5.91 -5.73 5.09
CA ARG A 91 4.62 -6.29 5.55
C ARG A 91 4.81 -7.46 6.49
N ALA A 92 5.68 -8.41 6.15
CA ALA A 92 5.96 -9.55 7.02
C ALA A 92 6.50 -9.11 8.40
N ARG A 93 7.21 -7.98 8.47
CA ARG A 93 7.83 -7.50 9.70
C ARG A 93 6.96 -6.59 10.57
N PHE A 94 6.20 -5.69 9.94
CA PHE A 94 5.52 -4.58 10.62
C PHE A 94 4.00 -4.59 10.46
N ARG A 95 3.43 -5.48 9.64
CA ARG A 95 1.98 -5.63 9.59
C ARG A 95 1.51 -6.24 10.91
N ASP A 96 0.48 -5.65 11.48
CA ASP A 96 -0.20 -6.18 12.66
C ASP A 96 -0.57 -7.66 12.42
N SER A 97 -0.18 -8.54 13.34
CA SER A 97 -0.49 -9.97 13.26
C SER A 97 -1.99 -10.25 13.25
N ASP A 98 -2.77 -9.34 13.84
CA ASP A 98 -4.23 -9.33 13.86
C ASP A 98 -4.83 -8.36 12.83
N PHE A 99 -4.05 -7.86 11.86
CA PHE A 99 -4.52 -6.89 10.87
C PHE A 99 -5.77 -7.39 10.14
N GLU A 100 -5.75 -8.62 9.63
CA GLU A 100 -6.89 -9.21 8.93
C GLU A 100 -8.09 -9.37 9.87
N PHE A 101 -7.86 -9.73 11.14
CA PHE A 101 -8.93 -9.83 12.13
C PHE A 101 -9.53 -8.45 12.46
N LYS A 102 -8.70 -7.43 12.69
CA LYS A 102 -9.12 -6.04 12.90
C LYS A 102 -9.84 -5.49 11.67
N LEU A 103 -9.40 -5.82 10.47
CA LEU A 103 -10.04 -5.41 9.23
C LEU A 103 -11.42 -6.05 9.08
N LEU A 104 -11.52 -7.36 9.34
CA LEU A 104 -12.80 -8.09 9.36
C LEU A 104 -13.74 -7.56 10.44
N ALA A 105 -13.24 -7.27 11.64
CA ALA A 105 -14.01 -6.66 12.71
C ALA A 105 -14.55 -5.29 12.28
N LYS A 106 -13.71 -4.43 11.68
CA LYS A 106 -14.15 -3.13 11.12
C LYS A 106 -15.19 -3.27 10.01
N MET A 107 -15.06 -4.29 9.16
CA MET A 107 -16.06 -4.58 8.11
C MET A 107 -17.38 -5.08 8.70
N TYR A 108 -17.32 -5.92 9.73
CA TYR A 108 -18.51 -6.43 10.44
C TYR A 108 -19.23 -5.33 11.22
N GLU A 109 -18.46 -4.47 11.90
CA GLU A 109 -18.96 -3.32 12.65
C GLU A 109 -19.38 -2.15 11.76
N LEU A 110 -19.15 -2.23 10.44
CA LEU A 110 -19.55 -1.20 9.49
C LEU A 110 -21.08 -1.15 9.41
N GLN A 111 -21.68 -0.34 10.28
CA GLN A 111 -23.10 -0.06 10.26
C GLN A 111 -23.41 0.90 9.11
N PRO A 112 -24.54 0.74 8.40
CA PRO A 112 -25.07 1.75 7.48
C PRO A 112 -25.51 2.97 8.28
N THR A 113 -24.53 3.80 8.65
CA THR A 113 -24.70 5.02 9.41
C THR A 113 -24.26 6.17 8.51
N GLY A 114 -25.21 7.02 8.16
CA GLY A 114 -25.04 8.07 7.15
C GLY A 114 -25.65 7.67 5.80
N THR A 115 -25.13 8.27 4.73
CA THR A 115 -25.63 8.02 3.37
C THR A 115 -25.12 6.68 2.82
N GLN A 116 -25.87 6.08 1.90
CA GLN A 116 -25.45 4.86 1.20
C GLN A 116 -24.08 5.02 0.52
N GLN A 117 -23.78 6.22 0.02
CA GLN A 117 -22.51 6.54 -0.65
C GLN A 117 -21.33 6.53 0.32
N GLU A 118 -21.48 7.09 1.52
CA GLU A 118 -20.44 7.07 2.56
C GLU A 118 -20.17 5.64 3.04
N HIS A 119 -21.23 4.87 3.27
CA HIS A 119 -21.11 3.46 3.63
C HIS A 119 -20.38 2.66 2.53
N THR A 120 -20.77 2.85 1.27
CA THR A 120 -20.16 2.16 0.12
C THR A 120 -18.68 2.53 -0.04
N THR A 121 -18.35 3.81 0.15
CA THR A 121 -16.96 4.28 0.04
C THR A 121 -16.08 3.66 1.13
N LYS A 122 -16.55 3.67 2.38
CA LYS A 122 -15.83 3.02 3.51
C LYS A 122 -15.68 1.51 3.30
N PHE A 123 -16.73 0.84 2.82
CA PHE A 123 -16.69 -0.59 2.52
C PHE A 123 -15.68 -0.93 1.43
N MET A 124 -15.69 -0.19 0.31
CA MET A 124 -14.75 -0.38 -0.80
C MET A 124 -13.30 -0.12 -0.37
N GLN A 125 -13.07 0.89 0.47
CA GLN A 125 -11.75 1.20 1.03
C GLN A 125 -11.25 0.10 1.99
N LEU A 126 -12.13 -0.51 2.79
CA LEU A 126 -11.76 -1.65 3.63
C LEU A 126 -11.45 -2.88 2.78
N MET A 127 -12.24 -3.14 1.71
CA MET A 127 -11.97 -4.25 0.79
C MET A 127 -10.63 -4.12 0.07
N SER A 128 -10.21 -2.92 -0.33
CA SER A 128 -8.92 -2.72 -1.00
C SER A 128 -7.71 -2.98 -0.09
N GLN A 129 -7.91 -3.02 1.22
CA GLN A 129 -6.88 -3.32 2.22
C GLN A 129 -6.79 -4.82 2.55
N SER A 130 -7.78 -5.61 2.14
CA SER A 130 -7.79 -7.06 2.37
C SER A 130 -6.81 -7.77 1.43
N SER A 131 -6.10 -8.78 1.95
CA SER A 131 -5.24 -9.64 1.11
C SER A 131 -6.05 -10.64 0.27
N VAL A 132 -7.33 -10.82 0.59
CA VAL A 132 -8.26 -11.64 -0.17
C VAL A 132 -8.60 -10.92 -1.47
N LYS A 133 -8.01 -11.37 -2.59
CA LYS A 133 -8.56 -11.03 -3.91
C LYS A 133 -10.01 -11.51 -3.92
N CYS A 134 -10.95 -10.58 -3.90
CA CYS A 134 -12.33 -10.88 -4.20
C CYS A 134 -12.37 -11.33 -5.67
N SER A 135 -12.20 -12.64 -5.88
CA SER A 135 -12.40 -13.26 -7.18
C SER A 135 -13.84 -13.01 -7.54
N ARG A 136 -14.05 -12.00 -8.38
CA ARG A 136 -15.32 -11.71 -9.03
C ARG A 136 -15.70 -12.99 -9.76
N SER A 137 -16.52 -13.82 -9.14
CA SER A 137 -17.15 -14.96 -9.80
C SER A 137 -18.12 -14.37 -10.81
N SER A 138 -17.62 -14.04 -12.00
CA SER A 138 -18.46 -13.85 -13.17
C SER A 138 -19.08 -15.21 -13.48
N SER A 139 -20.22 -15.50 -12.85
CA SER A 139 -21.14 -16.51 -13.38
C SER A 139 -21.73 -15.92 -14.65
N ALA A 140 -21.02 -16.08 -15.77
CA ALA A 140 -21.59 -15.88 -17.09
C ALA A 140 -22.66 -16.96 -17.26
N GLY A 141 -23.92 -16.59 -17.03
CA GLY A 141 -25.06 -17.41 -17.39
C GLY A 141 -25.12 -17.53 -18.92
N SER A 142 -24.62 -18.63 -19.46
CA SER A 142 -24.89 -19.05 -20.82
C SER A 142 -26.37 -19.40 -20.95
N THR A 143 -27.18 -18.46 -21.47
CA THR A 143 -28.48 -18.79 -22.04
C THR A 143 -28.29 -19.15 -23.51
N SER A 144 -28.10 -20.44 -23.76
CA SER A 144 -28.32 -21.03 -25.09
C SER A 144 -29.79 -20.82 -25.47
N LYS A 145 -30.05 -20.14 -26.59
CA LYS A 145 -31.34 -20.21 -27.28
C LYS A 145 -31.19 -21.15 -28.46
N THR A 146 -31.96 -22.22 -28.40
CA THR A 146 -32.31 -23.13 -29.50
C THR A 146 -33.15 -22.41 -30.54
#